data_AF-A0A961L790-F1
#
_entry.id   AF-A0A961L790-F1
#
_cell.length_a   1.000
_cell.length_b   1.000
_cell.length_c   1.000
_cell.angle_alpha   90.00
_cell.angle_beta   90.00
_cell.angle_gamma   90.00
#
_symmetry.space_group_name_H-M   'P 1'
#
loop_
_entity.id
_entity.type
_entity.pdbx_description
1 polymer ?
#
loop_
_entity_poly.entity_id
_entity_poly.type
_entity_poly.pdbx_seq_one_letter_code
_entity_poly.pdbx_strand_id
1 'polypeptide(L)' 'MPNPTAAMLTIGDEILAGRTRDANMPHLACALAERGIALREARVVADDAGEIAAAVNALRTRYTHVFTSGGIGP' A
#
# COMPACT_ATOMS: atom_id res chain seq x y z
N MET A 1 -3.41 13.23 20.94
CA MET A 1 -2.86 13.23 19.55
C MET A 1 -3.89 12.54 18.67
N PRO A 2 -4.14 13.01 17.43
CA PRO A 2 -5.00 12.28 16.51
C PRO A 2 -4.41 10.88 16.24
N ASN A 3 -5.26 9.87 16.05
CA ASN A 3 -4.79 8.52 15.70
C ASN A 3 -3.97 8.57 14.40
N PRO A 4 -2.85 7.83 14.32
CA PRO A 4 -2.04 7.80 13.11
C PRO A 4 -2.85 7.22 11.93
N THR A 5 -2.53 7.67 10.73
CA THR A 5 -3.15 7.20 9.49
C THR A 5 -2.19 6.33 8.69
N ALA A 6 -2.73 5.43 7.88
CA ALA A 6 -1.93 4.55 7.04
C ALA A 6 -2.38 4.63 5.58
N ALA A 7 -1.44 4.33 4.69
CA ALA A 7 -1.72 3.98 3.30
C ALA A 7 -0.98 2.71 2.90
N MET A 8 -1.50 2.04 1.87
CA MET A 8 -0.89 0.85 1.28
C MET A 8 -0.51 1.08 -0.18
N LEU A 9 0.65 0.57 -0.56
CA LEU A 9 1.12 0.48 -1.94
C LEU A 9 1.35 -0.99 -2.30
N THR A 10 0.49 -1.54 -3.15
CA THR A 10 0.66 -2.85 -3.77
C THR A 10 1.45 -2.68 -5.07
N ILE A 11 2.51 -3.46 -5.26
CA ILE A 11 3.40 -3.42 -6.43
C ILE A 11 3.29 -4.77 -7.14
N GLY A 12 2.91 -4.77 -8.41
CA GLY A 12 2.86 -6.00 -9.19
C GLY A 12 1.95 -5.91 -10.42
N ASP A 13 2.52 -6.22 -11.58
CA ASP A 13 1.82 -6.21 -12.86
C ASP A 13 0.71 -7.28 -12.92
N GLU A 14 0.87 -8.39 -12.19
CA GLU A 14 -0.13 -9.44 -12.08
C GLU A 14 -1.38 -8.99 -11.31
N ILE A 15 -1.24 -8.03 -10.39
CA ILE A 15 -2.38 -7.42 -9.69
C ILE A 15 -3.10 -6.47 -10.64
N LEU A 16 -2.35 -5.62 -11.36
CA LEU A 16 -2.92 -4.71 -12.37
C LEU A 16 -3.60 -5.46 -13.52
N ALA A 17 -3.01 -6.56 -13.97
CA ALA A 17 -3.57 -7.42 -15.02
C ALA A 17 -4.72 -8.31 -14.52
N GLY A 18 -5.05 -8.28 -13.22
CA GLY A 18 -6.11 -9.11 -12.62
C GLY A 18 -5.82 -10.62 -12.63
N ARG A 19 -4.57 -11.03 -12.89
CA ARG A 19 -4.15 -12.44 -12.82
C ARG A 19 -4.09 -12.93 -11.37
N THR A 20 -3.78 -12.01 -10.46
CA THR A 20 -3.72 -12.26 -9.02
C THR A 20 -4.65 -11.30 -8.30
N ARG A 21 -5.44 -11.82 -7.37
CA ARG A 21 -6.29 -11.00 -6.51
C ARG A 21 -5.50 -10.52 -5.30
N ASP A 22 -5.50 -9.21 -5.05
CA ASP A 22 -4.87 -8.63 -3.86
C ASP A 22 -5.56 -9.15 -2.58
N ALA A 23 -4.81 -9.89 -1.77
CA ALA A 23 -5.21 -10.36 -0.44
C ALA A 23 -4.53 -9.59 0.70
N ASN A 24 -3.51 -8.78 0.39
CA ASN A 24 -2.70 -8.08 1.37
C ASN A 24 -3.42 -6.83 1.89
N MET A 25 -4.12 -6.10 1.01
CA MET A 25 -4.91 -4.93 1.40
C MET A 25 -6.01 -5.23 2.42
N PRO A 26 -6.92 -6.20 2.19
CA PRO A 26 -7.96 -6.49 3.18
C PRO A 26 -7.36 -7.01 4.50
N HIS A 27 -6.29 -7.82 4.44
CA HIS A 27 -5.61 -8.30 5.65
C HIS A 27 -5.02 -7.15 6.48
N LEU A 28 -4.29 -6.23 5.82
CA LEU A 28 -3.69 -5.07 6.48
C LEU A 28 -4.77 -4.13 7.04
N ALA A 29 -5.86 -3.89 6.32
CA ALA A 29 -6.96 -3.05 6.78
C ALA A 29 -7.54 -3.56 8.11
N CYS A 30 -7.78 -4.87 8.22
CA CYS A 30 -8.25 -5.49 9.46
C CYS A 30 -7.23 -5.33 10.60
N ALA A 31 -5.95 -5.66 10.34
CA ALA A 31 -4.89 -5.58 11.35
C ALA A 31 -4.66 -4.15 11.88
N LEU A 32 -4.81 -3.15 11.01
CA LEU A 32 -4.73 -1.73 11.38
C LEU A 32 -5.96 -1.27 12.16
N ALA A 33 -7.15 -1.72 11.77
CA ALA A 33 -8.39 -1.40 12.47
C ALA A 33 -8.38 -1.90 13.93
N GLU A 34 -7.86 -3.10 14.17
CA GLU A 34 -7.63 -3.65 15.52
C GLU A 34 -6.71 -2.77 16.40
N ARG A 35 -5.84 -1.98 15.76
CA ARG A 35 -4.89 -1.07 16.41
C ARG A 35 -5.39 0.39 16.44
N GLY A 36 -6.62 0.65 16.00
CA GLY A 36 -7.19 2.00 15.91
C GLY A 36 -6.54 2.88 14.83
N ILE A 37 -5.83 2.28 13.88
CA ILE A 37 -5.16 2.96 12.76
C ILE A 37 -6.06 2.88 11.53
N ALA A 38 -6.40 4.03 10.96
CA ALA A 38 -7.22 4.05 9.76
C ALA A 38 -6.35 3.89 8.51
N LEU A 39 -6.55 2.81 7.74
CA LEU A 39 -6.10 2.73 6.36
C LEU A 39 -6.96 3.67 5.51
N ARG A 40 -6.36 4.72 4.95
CA ARG A 40 -7.08 5.82 4.29
C ARG A 40 -6.95 5.80 2.77
N GLU A 41 -5.95 5.11 2.24
CA GLU A 41 -5.72 4.99 0.80
C GLU A 41 -4.95 3.71 0.51
N ALA A 42 -5.29 3.06 -0.60
CA ALA A 42 -4.53 1.96 -1.17
C ALA A 42 -4.29 2.26 -2.65
N ARG A 43 -3.07 2.02 -3.14
CA ARG A 43 -2.70 2.14 -4.55
C ARG A 43 -2.13 0.82 -5.04
N VAL A 44 -2.35 0.52 -6.31
CA VAL A 44 -1.66 -0.54 -7.03
C VAL A 44 -0.84 0.11 -8.14
N VAL A 45 0.45 -0.22 -8.23
CA VAL A 45 1.35 0.28 -9.28
C VAL A 45 2.08 -0.87 -9.97
N ALA A 46 2.60 -0.59 -11.16
CA ALA A 46 3.43 -1.51 -11.92
C ALA A 46 4.76 -1.77 -11.20
N ASP A 47 5.42 -2.87 -11.55
CA ASP A 47 6.78 -3.16 -11.06
C ASP A 47 7.83 -2.33 -11.83
N ASP A 48 7.72 -1.01 -11.66
CA ASP A 48 8.59 -0.01 -12.25
C ASP A 48 9.12 0.92 -11.14
N ALA A 49 10.45 1.12 -11.12
CA ALA A 49 11.11 1.90 -10.06
C ALA A 49 10.63 3.37 -10.01
N GLY A 50 10.30 3.96 -11.15
CA GLY A 50 9.78 5.33 -11.24
C GLY A 50 8.39 5.45 -10.65
N GLU A 51 7.49 4.54 -11.02
CA GLU A 51 6.12 4.46 -10.50
C GLU A 51 6.10 4.19 -8.99
N ILE A 52 6.94 3.27 -8.52
CA ILE A 52 7.09 2.96 -7.09
C ILE A 52 7.57 4.20 -6.32
N ALA A 53 8.62 4.86 -6.80
CA ALA A 53 9.17 6.05 -6.14
C ALA A 53 8.16 7.20 -6.11
N ALA A 54 7.45 7.45 -7.21
CA ALA A 54 6.42 8.48 -7.28
C ALA A 54 5.28 8.20 -6.30
N ALA A 55 4.79 6.95 -6.25
CA ALA A 55 3.71 6.55 -5.36
C ALA A 55 4.10 6.63 -3.88
N VAL A 56 5.29 6.13 -3.50
CA VAL A 56 5.78 6.23 -2.11
C VAL A 56 5.90 7.69 -1.67
N ASN A 57 6.45 8.56 -2.53
CA ASN A 57 6.60 9.98 -2.21
C ASN A 57 5.24 10.69 -2.07
N ALA A 58 4.27 10.35 -2.92
CA ALA A 58 2.91 10.89 -2.80
C ALA A 58 2.20 10.41 -1.52
N LEU A 59 2.40 9.16 -1.10
CA LEU A 59 1.75 8.61 0.09
C LEU A 59 2.41 9.09 1.40
N ARG A 60 3.74 9.09 1.48
CA ARG A 60 4.46 9.45 2.72
C ARG A 60 4.28 10.90 3.15
N THR A 61 3.91 11.78 2.22
CA THR A 61 3.62 13.20 2.51
C THR A 61 2.23 13.39 3.09
N ARG A 62 1.33 12.41 2.96
CA ARG A 62 -0.09 12.51 3.34
C ARG A 62 -0.47 11.64 4.53
N TYR A 63 0.28 10.57 4.81
CA TYR A 63 -0.07 9.57 5.81
C TYR A 63 1.07 9.29 6.79
N THR A 64 0.73 8.93 8.02
CA THR A 64 1.71 8.62 9.08
C THR A 64 2.53 7.36 8.76
N HIS A 65 1.87 6.34 8.22
CA HIS A 65 2.48 5.07 7.83
C HIS A 65 2.22 4.76 6.36
N VAL A 66 3.23 4.22 5.69
CA VAL A 66 3.11 3.68 4.34
C VAL A 66 3.58 2.23 4.38
N PHE A 67 2.70 1.33 4.00
CA PHE A 67 3.00 -0.09 3.86
C PHE A 67 3.17 -0.42 2.39
N THR A 68 4.20 -1.19 2.05
CA THR A 68 4.44 -1.66 0.68
C THR A 68 4.31 -3.20 0.64
N SER A 69 3.88 -3.73 -0.49
CA SER A 69 3.77 -5.17 -0.72
C SER A 69 4.05 -5.49 -2.18
N GLY A 70 4.99 -6.41 -2.44
CA GLY A 70 5.46 -6.74 -3.79
C GLY A 70 6.71 -5.95 -4.19
N GLY A 71 7.31 -6.26 -5.35
CA GLY A 71 8.50 -5.56 -5.87
C GLY A 71 9.82 -5.85 -5.13
N ILE A 72 9.91 -6.97 -4.39
CA ILE A 72 11.14 -7.42 -3.69
C ILE A 72 11.65 -8.75 -4.29
N GLY A 73 11.42 -8.97 -5.58
CA GLY A 73 12.01 -10.10 -6.30
C GLY A 73 13.55 -10.04 -6.31
N PRO A 74 14.24 -11.18 -6.53
CA PRO A 74 15.70 -11.25 -6.57
C PRO A 74 16.33 -10.44 -7.71
#